data_AF-A0A2W4SI80-F1
#
_entry.id   AF-A0A2W4SI80-F1
#
_cell.length_a   1.000
_cell.length_b   1.000
_cell.length_c   1.000
_cell.angle_alpha   90.00
_cell.angle_beta   90.00
_cell.angle_gamma   90.00
#
_symmetry.space_group_name_H-M   'P 1'
#
loop_
_entity.id
_entity.type
_entity.pdbx_description
1 polymer ?
#
loop_
_entity_poly.entity_id
_entity_poly.type
_entity_poly.pdbx_seq_one_letter_code
_entity_poly.pdbx_strand_id
1 'polypeptide(L)'
;MTEANRHEIERLYREAVTVADQARGWFDGPGVRWRAGLSPDNQALVATESLGATSRLMASMSWLLDPAHAIDGASPRPFGGDSGGAVPGLFAGTPGEAILTASRHIAARIAALSQESA
;
A
#
# COMPACT_ATOMS: atom_id res chain seq x y z
N MET A 1 -10.06 16.13 -13.37
CA MET A 1 -8.87 16.08 -12.48
C MET A 1 -8.21 17.45 -12.44
N THR A 2 -7.86 17.99 -11.27
CA THR A 2 -7.10 19.25 -11.17
C THR A 2 -5.60 19.01 -11.35
N GLU A 3 -4.81 20.06 -11.63
CA GLU A 3 -3.35 19.95 -11.72
C GLU A 3 -2.71 19.55 -10.38
N ALA A 4 -3.27 20.03 -9.26
CA ALA A 4 -2.85 19.61 -7.92
C ALA A 4 -3.05 18.10 -7.71
N ASN A 5 -4.18 17.54 -8.17
CA ASN A 5 -4.44 16.10 -8.08
C ASN A 5 -3.46 15.30 -8.94
N ARG A 6 -3.08 15.81 -10.12
CA ARG A 6 -2.09 15.17 -11.01
C ARG A 6 -0.71 15.09 -10.35
N HIS A 7 -0.22 16.19 -9.76
CA HIS A 7 1.03 16.19 -9.01
C HIS A 7 1.00 15.25 -7.81
N GLU A 8 -0.14 15.16 -7.12
CA GLU A 8 -0.29 14.26 -6.00
C GLU A 8 -0.27 12.77 -6.44
N ILE A 9 -0.91 12.44 -7.57
CA ILE A 9 -0.83 11.11 -8.18
C ILE A 9 0.61 10.73 -8.50
N GLU A 10 1.39 11.62 -9.12
CA GLU A 10 2.80 11.36 -9.43
C GLU A 10 3.64 11.13 -8.17
N ARG A 11 3.39 11.92 -7.11
CA ARG A 11 4.08 11.78 -5.84
C ARG A 11 3.74 10.45 -5.17
N LEU A 12 2.45 10.10 -5.11
CA LEU A 12 1.97 8.83 -4.56
C LEU A 12 2.51 7.64 -5.34
N TYR A 13 2.69 7.76 -6.65
CA TYR A 13 3.31 6.69 -7.46
C TYR A 13 4.75 6.43 -7.04
N ARG A 14 5.57 7.48 -6.91
CA ARG A 14 6.96 7.32 -6.43
C ARG A 14 7.01 6.76 -5.01
N GLU A 15 6.11 7.22 -4.14
CA GLU A 15 5.99 6.72 -2.76
C GLU A 15 5.62 5.23 -2.75
N ALA A 16 4.61 4.82 -3.53
CA ALA A 16 4.17 3.44 -3.65
C ALA A 16 5.25 2.52 -4.20
N VAL A 17 5.99 2.95 -5.23
CA VAL A 17 7.12 2.17 -5.78
C VAL A 17 8.22 2.00 -4.74
N THR A 18 8.55 3.07 -3.99
CA THR A 18 9.55 3.01 -2.93
C THR A 18 9.14 2.05 -1.82
N VAL A 19 7.89 2.12 -1.36
CA VAL A 19 7.38 1.22 -0.30
C VAL A 19 7.29 -0.21 -0.80
N ALA A 20 6.94 -0.45 -2.07
CA ALA A 20 6.94 -1.79 -2.65
C ALA A 20 8.33 -2.40 -2.75
N ASP A 21 9.35 -1.59 -3.03
CA ASP A 21 10.73 -2.08 -3.01
C ASP A 21 11.18 -2.44 -1.58
N GLN A 22 10.86 -1.61 -0.59
CA GLN A 22 11.10 -1.92 0.83
C GLN A 22 10.35 -3.19 1.26
N ALA A 23 9.10 -3.35 0.82
CA ALA A 23 8.29 -4.54 1.07
C ALA A 23 8.97 -5.80 0.53
N ARG A 24 9.42 -5.78 -0.73
CA ARG A 24 10.18 -6.88 -1.34
C ARG A 24 11.46 -7.18 -0.55
N GLY A 25 12.25 -6.15 -0.25
CA GLY A 25 13.52 -6.30 0.47
C GLY A 25 13.36 -6.91 1.87
N TRP A 26 12.31 -6.54 2.60
CA TRP A 26 12.03 -7.07 3.93
C TRP A 26 11.30 -8.42 3.90
N PHE A 27 10.13 -8.49 3.25
CA PHE A 27 9.24 -9.66 3.32
C PHE A 27 9.82 -10.90 2.63
N ASP A 28 10.58 -10.74 1.55
CA ASP A 28 11.26 -11.85 0.87
C ASP A 28 12.69 -12.07 1.38
N GLY A 29 13.17 -11.18 2.25
CA GLY A 29 14.53 -11.17 2.78
C GLY A 29 14.59 -11.45 4.29
N PRO A 30 15.14 -10.54 5.12
CA PRO A 30 15.31 -10.77 6.56
C PRO A 30 14.00 -11.07 7.32
N GLY A 31 12.86 -10.59 6.81
CA GLY A 31 11.53 -10.83 7.37
C GLY A 31 11.13 -12.31 7.37
N VAL A 32 11.63 -13.11 6.42
CA VAL A 32 11.39 -14.57 6.39
C VAL A 32 11.99 -15.24 7.62
N ARG A 33 13.25 -14.90 7.95
CA ARG A 33 13.94 -15.46 9.13
C ARG A 33 13.34 -14.97 10.43
N TRP A 34 13.01 -13.68 10.51
CA TRP A 34 12.31 -13.12 11.67
C TRP A 34 10.98 -13.84 11.92
N ARG A 35 10.15 -14.00 10.88
CA ARG A 35 8.87 -14.71 10.97
C ARG A 35 9.04 -16.15 11.44
N ALA A 36 10.06 -16.88 10.96
CA ALA A 36 10.32 -18.25 11.35
C ALA A 36 10.60 -18.43 12.86
N GLY A 37 10.98 -17.37 13.57
CA GLY A 37 11.17 -17.37 15.02
C GLY A 37 9.88 -17.17 15.83
N LEU A 38 8.74 -16.92 15.19
CA LEU A 38 7.45 -16.70 15.86
C LEU A 38 6.69 -18.01 16.11
N SER A 39 5.68 -17.98 16.98
CA SER A 39 4.73 -19.08 17.13
C SER A 39 3.95 -19.32 15.82
N PRO A 40 3.46 -20.55 15.55
CA PRO A 40 2.73 -20.87 14.32
C PRO A 40 1.56 -19.92 14.02
N ASP A 41 0.78 -19.56 15.04
CA ASP A 41 -0.35 -18.64 14.88
C ASP A 41 0.12 -17.25 14.44
N ASN A 42 1.20 -16.75 15.05
CA ASN A 42 1.79 -15.46 14.68
C ASN A 42 2.44 -15.50 13.29
N GLN A 43 2.99 -16.64 12.87
CA GLN A 43 3.51 -16.79 11.50
C GLN A 43 2.40 -16.64 10.46
N ALA A 44 1.24 -17.24 10.70
CA ALA A 44 0.08 -17.12 9.83
C ALA A 44 -0.44 -15.67 9.77
N LEU A 45 -0.56 -15.00 10.92
CA LEU A 45 -0.98 -13.60 10.99
C LEU A 45 -0.01 -12.67 10.25
N VAL A 46 1.31 -12.85 10.45
CA VAL A 46 2.34 -12.08 9.72
C VAL A 46 2.24 -12.32 8.22
N ALA A 47 2.00 -13.57 7.79
CA ALA A 47 1.84 -13.90 6.38
C ALA A 47 0.65 -13.15 5.76
N THR A 48 -0.50 -13.15 6.44
CA THR A 48 -1.71 -12.44 6.01
C THR A 48 -1.50 -10.94 5.94
N GLU A 49 -0.85 -10.34 6.94
CA GLU A 49 -0.52 -8.90 6.94
C GLU A 49 0.45 -8.52 5.79
N SER A 50 1.45 -9.36 5.53
CA SER A 50 2.40 -9.15 4.43
C SER A 50 1.72 -9.26 3.06
N LEU A 51 0.82 -10.24 2.90
CA LEU A 51 -0.02 -10.39 1.70
C LEU A 51 -0.97 -9.20 1.54
N GLY A 52 -1.58 -8.72 2.63
CA GLY A 52 -2.44 -7.55 2.63
C GLY A 52 -1.70 -6.30 2.17
N ALA A 53 -0.49 -6.04 2.69
CA ALA A 53 0.30 -4.88 2.27
C ALA A 53 0.74 -4.95 0.80
N THR A 54 1.21 -6.10 0.33
CA THR A 54 1.61 -6.26 -1.08
C THR A 54 0.42 -6.15 -2.03
N SER A 55 -0.73 -6.74 -1.67
CA SER A 55 -1.98 -6.63 -2.45
C SER A 55 -2.47 -5.18 -2.51
N ARG A 56 -2.42 -4.46 -1.38
CA ARG A 56 -2.76 -3.03 -1.30
C ARG A 56 -1.84 -2.19 -2.19
N LEU A 57 -0.53 -2.40 -2.15
CA LEU A 57 0.43 -1.68 -2.98
C LEU A 57 0.20 -1.93 -4.48
N MET A 58 -0.10 -3.18 -4.86
CA MET A 58 -0.48 -3.50 -6.25
C MET A 58 -1.77 -2.77 -6.67
N ALA A 59 -2.81 -2.79 -5.82
CA ALA A 59 -4.05 -2.06 -6.09
C ALA A 59 -3.80 -0.55 -6.21
N SER A 60 -2.97 0.02 -5.32
CA SER A 60 -2.55 1.42 -5.36
C SER A 60 -1.85 1.77 -6.67
N MET A 61 -0.85 0.98 -7.09
CA MET A 61 -0.16 1.21 -8.36
C MET A 61 -1.10 1.08 -9.56
N SER A 62 -1.96 0.07 -9.57
CA SER A 62 -2.97 -0.13 -10.62
C SER A 62 -3.91 1.06 -10.74
N TRP A 63 -4.26 1.70 -9.63
CA TRP A 63 -5.07 2.92 -9.66
C TRP A 63 -4.25 4.11 -10.13
N LEU A 64 -3.07 4.35 -9.56
CA LEU A 64 -2.23 5.50 -9.89
C LEU A 64 -1.81 5.54 -11.37
N LEU A 65 -1.58 4.36 -11.97
CA LEU A 65 -1.22 4.21 -13.38
C LEU A 65 -2.42 4.20 -14.34
N ASP A 66 -3.64 4.45 -13.86
CA ASP A 66 -4.82 4.49 -14.71
C ASP A 66 -4.69 5.62 -15.76
N PRO A 67 -4.71 5.31 -17.08
CA PRO A 67 -4.58 6.31 -18.14
C PRO A 67 -5.66 7.38 -18.10
N ALA A 68 -6.83 7.10 -17.49
CA ALA A 68 -7.91 8.07 -17.34
C ALA A 68 -7.45 9.34 -16.61
N HIS A 69 -6.43 9.26 -15.76
CA HIS A 69 -5.87 10.42 -15.07
C HIS A 69 -5.24 11.47 -16.00
N ALA A 70 -4.82 11.05 -17.20
CA ALA A 70 -4.24 11.93 -18.21
C ALA A 70 -5.30 12.57 -19.14
N ILE A 71 -6.56 12.13 -19.07
CA ILE A 71 -7.63 12.57 -19.97
C ILE A 71 -8.45 13.66 -19.27
N ASP A 72 -8.52 14.84 -19.88
CA ASP A 72 -9.32 15.94 -19.36
C ASP A 72 -10.81 15.59 -19.35
N GLY A 73 -11.47 15.87 -18.22
CA GLY A 73 -12.89 15.56 -18.02
C GLY A 73 -13.20 14.11 -17.66
N ALA A 74 -12.23 13.20 -17.63
CA ALA A 74 -12.45 11.84 -17.13
C ALA A 74 -12.60 11.83 -15.60
N SER A 75 -13.59 11.08 -15.12
CA SER A 75 -13.75 10.77 -13.69
C SER A 75 -12.87 9.58 -13.32
N PRO A 76 -12.07 9.67 -12.26
CA PRO A 76 -11.31 8.54 -11.74
C PRO A 76 -12.25 7.43 -11.29
N ARG A 77 -11.86 6.18 -11.54
CA ARG A 77 -12.58 5.05 -10.96
C ARG A 77 -12.45 5.05 -9.43
N PRO A 78 -13.40 4.47 -8.70
CA PRO A 78 -13.25 4.25 -7.26
C PRO A 78 -12.01 3.41 -6.95
N PHE A 79 -11.35 3.70 -5.83
CA PHE A 79 -10.27 2.86 -5.33
C PHE A 79 -10.83 1.59 -4.68
N GLY A 80 -10.42 0.42 -5.18
CA GLY A 80 -10.88 -0.89 -4.69
C GLY A 80 -9.89 -1.62 -3.79
N GLY A 81 -8.84 -0.95 -3.30
CA GLY A 81 -7.85 -1.59 -2.42
C GLY A 81 -8.33 -1.70 -0.98
N ASP A 82 -8.00 -2.81 -0.32
CA ASP A 82 -8.32 -3.00 1.10
C ASP A 82 -7.50 -2.06 2.00
N SER A 83 -8.19 -1.29 2.84
CA SER A 83 -7.58 -0.47 3.88
C SER A 83 -7.00 -1.30 5.02
N GLY A 84 -7.59 -2.48 5.31
CA GLY A 84 -7.16 -3.47 6.28
C GLY A 84 -7.13 -2.99 7.74
N GLY A 85 -7.53 -3.85 8.68
CA GLY A 85 -7.35 -3.64 10.11
C GLY A 85 -6.06 -4.31 10.57
N ALA A 86 -5.04 -3.53 10.96
CA ALA A 86 -3.78 -4.08 11.46
C ALA A 86 -4.02 -4.85 12.77
N VAL A 87 -3.39 -6.02 12.92
CA VAL A 87 -3.20 -6.61 14.25
C VAL A 87 -2.14 -5.77 15.00
N PRO A 88 -2.49 -5.06 16.09
CA PRO A 88 -1.55 -4.17 16.76
C PRO A 88 -0.32 -4.91 17.30
N GLY A 89 0.86 -4.34 17.13
CA GLY A 89 2.10 -4.79 17.76
C GLY A 89 2.79 -6.00 17.14
N LEU A 90 2.19 -6.70 16.17
CA LEU A 90 2.77 -7.92 15.59
C LEU A 90 4.12 -7.68 14.88
N PHE A 91 4.31 -6.49 14.31
CA PHE A 91 5.53 -6.07 13.63
C PHE A 91 6.37 -5.07 14.44
N ALA A 92 6.02 -4.82 15.71
CA ALA A 92 6.62 -3.76 16.51
C ALA A 92 8.15 -3.82 16.51
N GLY A 93 8.79 -2.71 16.15
CA GLY A 93 10.25 -2.61 16.13
C GLY A 93 10.91 -3.31 14.93
N THR A 94 10.14 -3.75 13.94
CA THR A 94 10.67 -4.28 12.67
C THR A 94 10.47 -3.28 11.53
N PRO A 95 11.27 -3.35 10.45
CA PRO A 95 11.00 -2.59 9.23
C PRO A 95 9.61 -2.85 8.63
N GLY A 96 9.05 -4.03 8.87
CA GLY A 96 7.70 -4.39 8.41
C GLY A 96 6.62 -3.45 8.95
N GLU A 97 6.76 -2.93 10.18
CA GLU A 97 5.79 -2.00 10.77
C GLU A 97 5.64 -0.72 9.96
N ALA A 98 6.77 -0.14 9.52
CA ALA A 98 6.78 1.05 8.69
C ALA A 98 6.17 0.77 7.31
N ILE A 99 6.48 -0.37 6.70
CA ILE A 99 5.93 -0.79 5.40
C ILE A 99 4.40 -0.93 5.47
N LEU A 100 3.89 -1.61 6.51
CA LEU A 100 2.46 -1.78 6.71
C LEU A 100 1.76 -0.43 6.87
N THR A 101 2.31 0.45 7.70
CA THR A 101 1.77 1.79 7.95
C THR A 101 1.78 2.65 6.68
N ALA A 102 2.90 2.68 5.96
CA ALA A 102 3.03 3.44 4.72
C ALA A 102 2.07 2.95 3.65
N SER A 103 1.94 1.63 3.47
CA SER A 103 1.00 1.06 2.49
C SER A 103 -0.45 1.47 2.77
N ARG A 104 -0.88 1.48 4.05
CA ARG A 104 -2.21 1.94 4.45
C ARG A 104 -2.40 3.42 4.21
N HIS A 105 -1.40 4.23 4.54
CA HIS A 105 -1.47 5.67 4.33
C HIS A 105 -1.61 6.01 2.83
N ILE A 106 -0.83 5.37 1.97
CA ILE A 106 -0.96 5.51 0.51
C ILE A 106 -2.38 5.17 0.04
N ALA A 107 -2.90 4.01 0.44
CA ALA A 107 -4.25 3.58 0.07
C ALA A 107 -5.34 4.55 0.53
N ALA A 108 -5.26 5.05 1.76
CA ALA A 108 -6.22 6.02 2.29
C ALA A 108 -6.22 7.33 1.50
N ARG A 109 -5.05 7.81 1.09
CA ARG A 109 -4.88 9.04 0.31
C ARG A 109 -5.41 8.87 -1.12
N ILE A 110 -5.19 7.71 -1.72
CA ILE A 110 -5.78 7.35 -3.01
C ILE A 110 -7.31 7.28 -2.91
N ALA A 111 -7.84 6.66 -1.85
CA ALA A 111 -9.28 6.58 -1.62
C ALA A 111 -9.91 7.97 -1.53
N ALA A 112 -9.30 8.90 -0.79
CA ALA A 112 -9.74 10.29 -0.72
C ALA A 112 -9.75 10.96 -2.10
N LEU A 113 -8.65 10.87 -2.86
CA LEU A 113 -8.57 11.42 -4.22
C LEU A 113 -9.64 10.84 -5.17
N SER A 114 -9.94 9.54 -5.03
CA SER A 114 -10.96 8.88 -5.85
C SER A 114 -12.39 9.34 -5.55
N GLN A 115 -12.63 9.90 -4.35
CA GLN A 115 -13.94 10.41 -3.92
C GLN A 115 -14.11 11.91 -4.22
N GLU A 116 -13.03 12.69 -4.17
CA GLU A 116 -13.05 14.14 -4.49
C GLU A 116 -13.35 14.44 -5.97
N SER A 117 -13.27 13.44 -6.83
CA SER A 117 -13.43 13.56 -8.29
C SER A 117 -14.77 12.99 -8.80
N ALA A 118 -15.68 12.60 -7.90
CA ALA A 118 -17.04 12.16 -8.18
C ALA A 118 -18.04 13.30 -7.92
#